data_AF-A0A6N8Y973-F1
#
_entry.id   AF-A0A6N8Y973-F1
#
_cell.length_a   1.000
_cell.length_b   1.000
_cell.length_c   1.000
_cell.angle_alpha   90.00
_cell.angle_beta   90.00
_cell.angle_gamma   90.00
#
_symmetry.space_group_name_H-M   'P 1'
#
loop_
_entity.id
_entity.type
_entity.pdbx_description
1 polymer ?
#
loop_
_entity_poly.entity_id
_entity_poly.type
_entity_poly.pdbx_seq_one_letter_code
_entity_poly.pdbx_strand_id
1 'polypeptide(L)' 'TYREITAMCQQVFGGIGFTVEYDIQLYFRRAKQLQLSWWDQTTCEDRIADAVLGPS' A
#
# COMPACT_ATOMS: atom_id res chain seq x y z
N THR A 1 2.10 6.95 -0.94
CA THR A 1 1.44 5.98 -0.04
C THR A 1 2.39 4.93 0.50
N TYR A 2 2.00 4.20 1.55
CA TYR A 2 2.76 3.03 2.05
C TYR A 2 3.06 2.01 0.93
N ARG A 3 2.09 1.77 0.03
CA ARG A 3 2.25 0.92 -1.15
C ARG A 3 3.33 1.43 -2.11
N GLU A 4 3.34 2.72 -2.44
CA GLU A 4 4.32 3.30 -3.35
C GLU A 4 5.75 3.24 -2.79
N ILE A 5 5.92 3.57 -1.51
CA ILE A 5 7.25 3.57 -0.88
C ILE A 5 7.79 2.14 -0.88
N THR A 6 6.99 1.17 -0.45
CA THR A 6 7.44 -0.23 -0.43
C THR A 6 7.67 -0.80 -1.83
N ALA A 7 6.88 -0.41 -2.83
CA ALA A 7 7.12 -0.79 -4.22
C ALA A 7 8.44 -0.22 -4.78
N MET A 8 8.70 1.06 -4.52
CA MET A 8 9.95 1.71 -4.92
C MET A 8 11.15 1.07 -4.21
N CYS A 9 11.07 0.86 -2.90
CA CYS A 9 12.13 0.22 -2.14
C CYS A 9 12.38 -1.22 -2.65
N GLN A 10 11.34 -2.00 -2.96
CA GLN A 10 11.50 -3.32 -3.57
C GLN A 10 12.29 -3.25 -4.88
N GLN A 11 11.97 -2.27 -5.74
CA GLN A 11 12.68 -2.06 -7.00
C GLN A 11 14.15 -1.64 -6.79
N VAL A 12 14.43 -0.78 -5.81
CA VAL A 12 15.79 -0.32 -5.47
C VAL A 12 16.67 -1.47 -4.99
N PHE A 13 16.12 -2.37 -4.17
CA PHE A 13 16.86 -3.55 -3.71
C PHE A 13 17.08 -4.57 -4.84
N GLY A 14 16.24 -4.59 -5.87
CA GLY A 14 16.34 -5.57 -6.95
C GLY A 14 16.18 -7.00 -6.43
N GLY A 15 16.99 -7.94 -6.93
CA GLY A 15 16.86 -9.37 -6.63
C GLY A 15 16.93 -9.71 -5.13
N ILE A 16 17.84 -9.08 -4.38
CA ILE A 16 17.97 -9.31 -2.92
C ILE A 16 16.76 -8.79 -2.14
N GLY A 17 15.96 -7.90 -2.75
CA GLY A 17 14.71 -7.45 -2.13
C GLY A 17 13.67 -8.56 -2.03
N PHE A 18 13.77 -9.63 -2.82
CA PHE A 18 12.80 -10.75 -2.82
C PHE A 18 13.15 -11.87 -1.84
N THR A 19 14.31 -11.79 -1.20
CA THR A 19 14.82 -12.81 -0.29
C THR A 19 14.50 -12.42 1.16
N VAL A 20 14.87 -13.26 2.14
CA VAL A 20 14.47 -13.08 3.56
C VAL A 20 15.50 -12.33 4.40
N GLU A 21 16.62 -11.95 3.80
CA GLU A 21 17.72 -11.18 4.39
C GLU A 21 17.29 -9.73 4.68
N TYR A 22 16.29 -9.24 3.95
CA TYR A 22 15.69 -7.94 4.16
C TYR A 22 14.15 -8.03 4.19
N ASP A 23 13.54 -7.26 5.09
CA ASP A 23 12.09 -7.27 5.28
C ASP A 23 11.32 -6.53 4.19
N ILE A 24 11.97 -5.99 3.16
CA ILE A 24 11.28 -5.15 2.17
C ILE A 24 10.16 -5.90 1.45
N GLN A 25 10.37 -7.16 1.08
CA GLN A 25 9.34 -8.01 0.51
C GLN A 25 8.16 -8.28 1.46
N LEU A 26 8.40 -8.34 2.77
CA LEU A 26 7.34 -8.46 3.77
C LEU A 26 6.49 -7.18 3.79
N TYR A 27 7.12 -6.01 3.81
CA TYR A 27 6.40 -4.73 3.83
C TYR A 27 5.65 -4.46 2.52
N PHE A 28 6.22 -4.80 1.37
CA PHE A 28 5.53 -4.68 0.08
C PHE A 28 4.25 -5.52 0.03
N ARG A 29 4.31 -6.78 0.48
CA ARG A 29 3.12 -7.65 0.55
C ARG A 29 2.09 -7.15 1.55
N ARG A 30 2.52 -6.67 2.73
CA ARG A 30 1.61 -6.08 3.73
C ARG A 30 0.90 -4.84 3.21
N ALA A 31 1.60 -3.98 2.45
CA ALA A 31 0.98 -2.81 1.84
C ALA A 31 -0.11 -3.21 0.82
N LYS A 32 0.13 -4.26 0.04
CA LYS A 32 -0.90 -4.79 -0.88
C LYS A 32 -2.06 -5.45 -0.14
N GLN A 33 -1.78 -6.21 0.91
CA GLN A 33 -2.82 -6.83 1.75
C GLN A 33 -3.72 -5.75 2.37
N LEU A 34 -3.15 -4.67 2.89
CA LEU A 34 -3.92 -3.56 3.46
C LEU A 34 -4.90 -2.97 2.44
N GLN A 35 -4.44 -2.75 1.20
CA GLN A 35 -5.29 -2.26 0.11
C GLN A 35 -6.49 -3.19 -0.18
N LEU A 36 -6.29 -4.51 -0.04
CA LEU A 36 -7.36 -5.49 -0.27
C LEU A 36 -8.31 -5.60 0.92
N SER A 37 -7.81 -5.43 2.14
CA SER A 37 -8.62 -5.54 3.37
C SER A 37 -9.40 -4.26 3.69
N TRP A 38 -8.86 -3.09 3.35
CA TRP A 38 -9.36 -1.78 3.79
C TRP A 38 -9.50 -0.78 2.64
N TRP A 39 -9.70 -1.28 1.42
CA TRP A 39 -9.82 -0.49 0.20
C TRP A 39 -8.54 0.25 -0.20
N ASP A 40 -8.55 0.82 -1.40
CA ASP A 40 -7.49 1.70 -1.87
C ASP A 40 -7.69 3.14 -1.42
N GLN A 41 -6.69 3.98 -1.70
CA GLN A 41 -6.69 5.37 -1.26
C GLN A 41 -7.89 6.14 -1.81
N THR A 42 -8.18 5.99 -3.11
CA THR A 42 -9.30 6.71 -3.76
C THR A 42 -10.63 6.33 -3.11
N THR A 43 -10.89 5.03 -2.92
CA THR A 43 -12.12 4.60 -2.25
C THR A 43 -12.19 5.10 -0.80
N CYS A 44 -11.06 5.15 -0.09
CA CYS A 44 -11.02 5.72 1.25
C CYS A 44 -11.34 7.22 1.25
N GLU A 45 -10.78 7.98 0.30
CA GLU A 45 -11.04 9.40 0.13
C GLU A 45 -12.50 9.68 -0.21
N ASP A 46 -13.09 8.90 -1.13
CA ASP A 46 -14.51 8.99 -1.49
C ASP A 46 -15.42 8.75 -0.27
N ARG A 47 -15.11 7.72 0.54
CA ARG A 47 -15.86 7.42 1.76
C ARG A 47 -15.74 8.51 2.82
N ILE A 48 -14.58 9.16 2.91
CA ILE A 48 -14.38 10.31 3.80
C ILE A 48 -15.19 11.51 3.29
N ALA A 49 -15.18 11.76 1.98
CA ALA A 49 -15.96 12.83 1.36
C ALA A 49 -17.45 12.62 1.62
N ASP A 50 -17.98 11.42 1.37
CA ASP A 50 -19.39 11.09 1.65
C ASP A 50 -19.75 11.28 3.13
N ALA A 51 -18.84 10.92 4.05
CA ALA A 51 -19.06 11.05 5.48
C ALA A 51 -19.04 12.50 5.98
N VAL A 52 -18.30 13.41 5.31
CA VAL A 52 -18.10 14.80 5.75
C VAL A 52 -19.02 15.77 5.02
N LEU A 53 -19.19 15.59 3.71
CA LEU A 53 -19.89 16.52 2.82
C LEU A 53 -21.30 16.03 2.44
N GLY A 54 -21.62 14.77 2.76
CA GLY A 54 -22.81 14.09 2.27
C GLY A 54 -22.51 13.31 0.98
N PRO A 55 -23.41 12.39 0.60
CA PRO A 55 -23.19 11.50 -0.53
C PRO A 55 -23.02 12.28 -1.83
N SER A 56 -21.96 11.94 -2.57
CA SER A 56 -21.66 12.48 -3.91
C SER A 56 -22.55 11.91 -5.01
#